data_AF-A0A4U8UAA3-F1
#
_entry.id   AF-A0A4U8UAA3-F1
#
_cell.length_a   1.000
_cell.length_b   1.000
_cell.length_c   1.000
_cell.angle_alpha   90.00
_cell.angle_beta   90.00
_cell.angle_gamma   90.00
#
_symmetry.space_group_name_H-M   'P 1'
#
loop_
_entity.id
_entity.type
_entity.pdbx_description
1 polymer ?
#
loop_
_entity_poly.entity_id
_entity_poly.type
_entity_poly.pdbx_seq_one_letter_code
_entity_poly.pdbx_strand_id
1 'polypeptide(L)'
;MRFSQGNKNKGAKHIKIKHLTNQTQEGYVTPLEIANLGKDLRAFLKNYEPYVEKNGANIYEWENEAEVRFRLVVNEVKGEADSNPAQLPKPFNEEIITFYSDRNLKNKMEFKNY
;
A
#
# COMPACT_ATOMS: atom_id res chain seq x y z
N MET A 1 -21.41 -8.32 -30.40
CA MET A 1 -20.86 -7.54 -29.26
C MET A 1 -19.66 -8.30 -28.73
N ARG A 2 -18.45 -7.72 -28.79
CA ARG A 2 -17.20 -8.36 -28.36
C ARG A 2 -16.95 -8.02 -26.90
N PHE A 3 -17.01 -9.02 -26.03
CA PHE A 3 -16.57 -8.89 -24.64
C PHE A 3 -15.08 -8.55 -24.62
N SER A 4 -14.73 -7.38 -24.11
CA SER A 4 -13.36 -7.04 -23.76
C SER A 4 -12.91 -8.02 -22.67
N GLN A 5 -12.09 -9.00 -23.06
CA GLN A 5 -11.35 -9.82 -22.11
C GLN A 5 -10.43 -8.90 -21.31
N GLY A 6 -10.88 -8.54 -20.11
CA GLY A 6 -10.04 -7.92 -19.10
C GLY A 6 -8.80 -8.80 -18.92
N ASN A 7 -7.64 -8.25 -19.24
CA ASN A 7 -6.38 -8.94 -19.10
C ASN A 7 -6.15 -9.22 -17.61
N LYS A 8 -6.49 -10.44 -17.17
CA LYS A 8 -6.36 -10.92 -15.77
C LYS A 8 -4.91 -10.82 -15.25
N ASN A 9 -3.94 -10.55 -16.12
CA ASN A 9 -2.52 -10.37 -15.78
C ASN A 9 -2.12 -8.94 -15.40
N LYS A 10 -3.03 -7.94 -15.45
CA LYS A 10 -2.71 -6.56 -15.02
C LYS A 10 -2.99 -6.28 -13.54
N GLY A 11 -3.92 -7.00 -12.92
CA GLY A 11 -4.29 -6.74 -11.50
C GLY A 11 -3.27 -7.24 -10.47
N ALA A 12 -2.42 -8.19 -10.85
CA ALA A 12 -1.41 -8.80 -9.96
C ALA A 12 0.04 -8.42 -10.33
N LYS A 13 0.23 -7.53 -11.31
CA LYS A 13 1.56 -7.09 -11.72
C LYS A 13 2.02 -5.96 -10.83
N HIS A 14 2.89 -6.33 -9.90
CA HIS A 14 3.76 -5.49 -9.07
C HIS A 14 3.21 -5.04 -7.72
N ILE A 15 3.17 -5.97 -6.77
CA ILE A 15 3.64 -5.64 -5.42
C ILE A 15 5.03 -6.28 -5.29
N LYS A 16 6.11 -5.52 -5.48
CA LYS A 16 7.44 -5.98 -5.08
C LYS A 16 7.55 -5.82 -3.56
N ILE A 17 6.90 -6.70 -2.81
CA ILE A 17 7.07 -6.73 -1.35
C ILE A 17 8.44 -7.33 -1.08
N LYS A 18 9.45 -6.45 -0.95
CA LYS A 18 10.84 -6.84 -0.65
C LYS A 18 10.99 -7.55 0.70
N HIS A 19 9.96 -7.46 1.55
CA HIS A 19 9.97 -7.88 2.95
C HIS A 19 9.25 -9.22 3.20
N LEU A 20 8.91 -9.98 2.16
CA LEU A 20 8.17 -11.24 2.27
C LEU A 20 9.05 -12.47 2.48
N THR A 21 10.26 -12.44 1.94
CA THR A 21 10.99 -13.67 1.59
C THR A 21 11.93 -14.15 2.69
N ASN A 22 12.30 -13.28 3.63
CA ASN A 22 13.22 -13.62 4.72
C ASN A 22 12.75 -13.03 6.06
N GLN A 23 12.45 -13.91 7.02
CA GLN A 23 11.99 -13.55 8.38
C GLN A 23 13.00 -12.70 9.16
N THR A 24 14.29 -12.79 8.85
CA THR A 24 15.34 -12.01 9.53
C THR A 24 15.62 -10.67 8.87
N GLN A 25 14.98 -10.39 7.74
CA GLN A 25 15.19 -9.14 7.01
C GLN A 25 14.51 -7.98 7.72
N GLU A 26 15.16 -6.82 7.70
CA GLU A 26 14.56 -5.54 8.10
C GLU A 26 13.22 -5.33 7.40
N GLY A 27 12.20 -5.02 8.20
CA GLY A 27 10.87 -4.73 7.72
C GLY A 27 10.01 -5.96 7.39
N TYR A 28 10.44 -7.16 7.77
CA TYR A 28 9.76 -8.42 7.43
C TYR A 28 8.24 -8.38 7.68
N VAL A 29 7.47 -8.86 6.70
CA VAL A 29 6.03 -9.06 6.80
C VAL A 29 5.67 -10.50 6.46
N THR A 30 4.72 -11.05 7.20
CA THR A 30 4.24 -12.41 6.98
C THR A 30 3.27 -12.44 5.78
N PRO A 31 3.10 -13.61 5.13
CA PRO A 31 2.08 -13.77 4.09
C PRO A 31 0.65 -13.43 4.56
N LEU A 32 0.33 -13.71 5.84
CA LEU A 32 -0.98 -13.40 6.42
C LEU A 32 -1.20 -11.89 6.56
N GLU A 33 -0.18 -11.14 7.00
CA GLU A 33 -0.27 -9.67 7.10
C GLU A 33 -0.50 -9.01 5.75
N ILE A 34 0.09 -9.57 4.70
CA ILE A 34 -0.13 -9.08 3.32
C ILE A 34 -1.53 -9.42 2.84
N ALA A 35 -2.01 -10.63 3.13
CA ALA A 35 -3.40 -10.99 2.84
C ALA A 35 -4.39 -10.10 3.60
N ASN A 36 -4.02 -9.63 4.79
CA ASN A 36 -4.82 -8.71 5.61
C ASN A 36 -4.62 -7.23 5.27
N LEU A 37 -3.62 -6.85 4.45
CA LEU A 37 -3.29 -5.45 4.12
C LEU A 37 -4.53 -4.62 3.75
N GLY A 38 -5.37 -5.14 2.84
CA GLY A 38 -6.57 -4.42 2.41
C GLY A 38 -7.67 -4.32 3.48
N LYS A 39 -7.72 -5.25 4.45
CA LYS A 39 -8.61 -5.15 5.62
C LYS A 39 -8.10 -4.08 6.58
N ASP A 40 -6.80 -4.12 6.89
CA ASP A 40 -6.18 -3.23 7.86
C ASP A 40 -6.16 -1.78 7.37
N LEU A 41 -5.83 -1.57 6.09
CA LEU A 41 -5.91 -0.25 5.45
C LEU A 41 -7.33 0.35 5.53
N ARG A 42 -8.37 -0.45 5.25
CA ARG A 42 -9.75 0.01 5.39
C ARG A 42 -10.13 0.31 6.84
N ALA A 43 -9.57 -0.41 7.80
CA ALA A 43 -9.80 -0.14 9.22
C ALA A 43 -9.13 1.17 9.65
N PHE A 44 -7.90 1.41 9.20
CA PHE A 44 -7.18 2.68 9.41
C PHE A 44 -7.98 3.86 8.84
N LEU A 45 -8.39 3.77 7.57
CA LEU A 45 -9.10 4.83 6.83
C LEU A 45 -10.47 5.21 7.41
N LYS A 46 -11.02 4.42 8.35
CA LYS A 46 -12.27 4.81 9.05
C LYS A 46 -12.08 5.97 10.01
N ASN A 47 -10.88 6.08 10.59
CA ASN A 47 -10.61 6.99 11.70
C ASN A 47 -9.47 7.97 11.39
N TYR A 48 -8.65 7.69 10.38
CA TYR A 48 -7.43 8.42 10.10
C TYR A 48 -7.24 8.67 8.61
N GLU A 49 -6.64 9.81 8.29
CA GLU A 49 -6.14 10.13 6.95
C GLU A 49 -4.66 9.73 6.82
N PRO A 50 -4.18 9.41 5.61
CA PRO A 50 -2.75 9.17 5.39
C PRO A 50 -1.92 10.43 5.64
N TYR A 51 -0.67 10.22 6.06
CA TYR A 51 0.34 11.28 5.99
C TYR A 51 0.75 11.47 4.53
N VAL A 52 0.60 12.68 4.00
CA VAL A 52 1.08 13.02 2.65
C VAL A 52 2.53 13.51 2.74
N GLU A 53 3.45 12.75 2.17
CA GLU A 53 4.86 13.12 2.10
C GLU A 53 5.10 14.23 1.07
N LYS A 54 6.22 14.96 1.17
CA LYS A 54 6.56 16.10 0.29
C LYS A 54 6.57 15.76 -1.20
N ASN A 55 6.82 14.50 -1.54
CA ASN A 55 6.82 13.96 -2.90
C ASN A 55 5.41 13.57 -3.40
N GLY A 56 4.37 13.74 -2.58
CA GLY A 56 2.99 13.34 -2.87
C GLY A 56 2.68 11.88 -2.54
N ALA A 57 3.58 11.15 -1.88
CA ALA A 57 3.31 9.78 -1.46
C ALA A 57 2.38 9.75 -0.24
N ASN A 58 1.34 8.92 -0.30
CA ASN A 58 0.47 8.63 0.83
C ASN A 58 1.14 7.57 1.71
N ILE A 59 1.31 7.89 2.99
CA ILE A 59 1.87 7.01 4.02
C ILE A 59 0.76 6.63 4.99
N TYR A 60 0.49 5.33 5.07
CA TYR A 60 -0.49 4.74 5.98
C TYR A 60 0.25 3.94 7.04
N GLU A 61 -0.11 4.16 8.30
CA GLU A 61 0.64 3.60 9.42
C GLU A 61 -0.30 3.13 10.53
N TRP A 62 -0.10 1.92 11.00
CA TRP A 62 -0.90 1.35 12.07
C TRP A 62 -0.08 0.36 12.89
N GLU A 63 -0.57 0.10 14.10
CA GLU A 63 -0.04 -0.93 15.01
C GLU A 63 -1.10 -2.03 15.14
N ASN A 64 -0.70 -3.30 15.15
CA ASN A 64 -1.61 -4.41 15.41
C ASN A 64 -1.66 -4.78 16.89
N GLU A 65 -2.51 -5.73 17.25
CA GLU A 65 -2.67 -6.23 18.63
C GLU A 65 -1.40 -6.87 19.21
N ALA A 66 -0.46 -7.28 18.35
CA ALA A 66 0.84 -7.82 18.74
C ALA A 66 1.93 -6.72 18.85
N GLU A 67 1.52 -5.45 18.91
CA GLU A 67 2.37 -4.25 19.01
C GLU A 67 3.37 -4.08 17.85
N VAL A 68 3.12 -4.76 16.73
CA VAL A 68 3.92 -4.63 15.51
C VAL A 68 3.39 -3.46 14.71
N ARG A 69 4.30 -2.57 14.32
CA ARG A 69 3.98 -1.37 13.54
C ARG A 69 4.20 -1.63 12.07
N PHE A 70 3.29 -1.15 11.24
CA PHE A 70 3.35 -1.30 9.80
C PHE A 70 3.33 0.05 9.12
N ARG A 71 4.02 0.14 7.98
CA ARG A 71 3.95 1.26 7.07
C ARG A 71 3.68 0.77 5.65
N LEU A 72 2.64 1.32 5.06
CA LEU A 72 2.33 1.20 3.65
C LEU A 72 2.59 2.55 2.99
N VAL A 73 3.41 2.55 1.92
CA VAL A 73 3.67 3.74 1.12
C VAL A 73 3.10 3.54 -0.26
N VAL A 74 2.25 4.47 -0.68
CA VAL A 74 1.53 4.45 -1.94
C VAL A 74 1.81 5.75 -2.68
N ASN A 75 2.21 5.65 -3.94
CA ASN A 75 2.28 6.83 -4.81
C ASN A 75 1.00 6.92 -5.61
N GLU A 76 0.47 8.13 -5.76
CA GLU A 76 -0.43 8.42 -6.86
C GLU A 76 0.35 8.27 -8.17
N VAL A 77 -0.01 7.29 -8.98
CA VAL A 77 0.44 7.27 -10.37
C VAL A 77 -0.33 8.37 -11.07
N LYS A 78 0.34 9.49 -11.36
CA LYS A 78 -0.18 10.47 -12.32
C LYS A 78 -0.35 9.74 -13.65
N GLY A 79 -1.56 9.26 -13.91
CA GLY A 79 -1.91 8.70 -15.21
C GLY A 79 -1.56 9.75 -16.26
N GLU A 80 -0.86 9.35 -17.32
CA GLU A 80 -0.75 10.17 -18.53
C GLU A 80 -2.14 10.72 -18.86
N ALA A 81 -2.23 12.04 -19.00
CA ALA A 81 -3.47 12.74 -19.19
C ALA A 81 -4.06 12.37 -20.55
N ASP A 82 -4.83 11.28 -20.63
CA ASP A 82 -5.71 11.02 -21.76
C ASP A 82 -6.82 12.06 -21.70
N SER A 83 -6.68 13.05 -22.57
CA SER A 83 -7.59 14.15 -22.82
C SER A 83 -8.93 13.65 -23.39
N ASN A 84 -9.80 13.11 -22.53
CA ASN A 84 -11.18 12.83 -22.91
C ASN A 84 -12.14 13.09 -21.73
N PRO A 85 -13.08 14.06 -21.84
CA PRO A 85 -13.80 14.63 -20.70
C PRO A 85 -15.04 13.83 -20.26
N ALA A 86 -15.11 12.53 -20.55
CA ALA A 86 -16.25 11.70 -20.16
C ALA A 86 -15.77 10.33 -19.72
N GLN A 87 -15.53 10.13 -18.43
CA GLN A 87 -15.50 8.79 -17.84
C GLN A 87 -15.63 8.85 -16.32
N LEU A 88 -16.52 7.97 -15.83
CA LEU A 88 -16.73 7.42 -14.49
C LEU A 88 -15.57 7.63 -13.49
N PRO A 89 -15.84 7.68 -12.17
CA PRO A 89 -14.80 7.83 -11.15
C PRO A 89 -13.65 6.87 -11.45
N LYS A 90 -12.49 7.45 -11.77
CA LYS A 90 -11.33 6.70 -12.25
C LYS A 90 -10.96 5.67 -11.19
N PRO A 91 -10.66 4.41 -11.58
CA PRO A 91 -10.13 3.44 -10.63
C PRO A 91 -8.88 4.04 -9.98
N PHE A 92 -8.72 3.87 -8.67
CA PHE A 92 -7.54 4.28 -7.91
C PHE A 92 -6.27 3.80 -8.66
N ASN A 93 -5.60 4.71 -9.38
CA ASN A 93 -4.32 4.45 -10.04
C ASN A 93 -3.20 4.64 -9.00
N GLU A 94 -3.33 3.97 -7.87
CA GLU A 94 -2.39 4.03 -6.77
C GLU A 94 -1.44 2.82 -6.85
N GLU A 95 -0.13 3.08 -6.92
CA GLU A 95 0.88 2.03 -6.94
C GLU A 95 1.44 1.83 -5.53
N ILE A 96 1.32 0.62 -4.99
CA ILE A 96 1.96 0.23 -3.73
C ILE A 96 3.47 0.20 -3.96
N ILE A 97 4.18 1.15 -3.37
CA ILE A 97 5.63 1.25 -3.49
C ILE A 97 6.30 0.26 -2.55
N THR A 98 5.85 0.23 -1.28
CA THR A 98 6.38 -0.68 -0.28
C THR A 98 5.38 -0.90 0.86
N PHE A 99 5.46 -2.08 1.46
CA PHE A 99 4.76 -2.46 2.68
C PHE A 99 5.73 -3.22 3.58
N TYR A 100 5.93 -2.72 4.80
CA TYR A 100 6.90 -3.28 5.74
C TYR A 100 6.48 -3.06 7.19
N SER A 101 7.00 -3.91 8.09
CA SER A 101 6.81 -3.75 9.53
C SER A 101 8.01 -3.08 10.20
N ASP A 102 7.97 -2.84 11.51
CA ASP A 102 9.14 -2.45 12.29
C ASP A 102 10.00 -3.62 12.77
N ARG A 103 9.66 -4.85 12.40
CA ARG A 103 10.45 -6.03 12.74
C ARG A 103 11.86 -5.94 12.16
N ASN A 104 12.81 -6.35 12.98
CA ASN A 104 14.24 -6.38 12.67
C ASN A 104 14.86 -5.01 12.37
N LEU A 105 14.12 -3.89 12.49
CA LEU A 105 14.69 -2.56 12.41
C LEU A 105 15.57 -2.29 13.63
N LYS A 106 16.62 -1.47 13.46
CA LYS A 106 17.49 -1.06 14.57
C LYS A 106 16.76 -0.27 15.65
N ASN A 107 15.75 0.50 15.26
CA ASN A 107 14.89 1.30 16.14
C ASN A 107 13.42 1.02 15.83
N LYS A 108 12.55 1.13 16.84
CA LYS A 108 11.10 1.03 16.65
C LYS A 108 10.63 2.10 15.66
N MET A 109 9.66 1.76 14.81
CA MET A 109 9.11 2.72 13.85
C MET A 109 8.37 3.84 14.57
N GLU A 110 8.71 5.08 14.24
CA GLU A 110 7.97 6.27 14.63
C GLU A 110 6.96 6.62 13.53
N PHE A 111 5.71 6.81 13.92
CA PHE A 111 4.64 7.21 13.02
C PHE A 111 4.77 8.70 12.67
N LYS A 112 4.47 9.04 11.41
CA LYS A 112 4.49 10.42 10.91
C LYS A 112 3.18 11.16 11.13
N ASN A 113 2.10 10.43 11.41
CA ASN A 113 0.77 10.99 11.62
C ASN A 113 0.52 11.58 13.02
N TYR A 114 1.49 11.48 13.95
CA TYR A 114 1.33 11.86 15.36
C TYR A 114 2.49 12.72 15.87
#